data_AF-A0AAZ3SIH0-F1
#
_entry.id   AF-A0AAZ3SIH0-F1
#
_cell.length_a   1.000
_cell.length_b   1.000
_cell.length_c   1.000
_cell.angle_alpha   90.00
_cell.angle_beta   90.00
_cell.angle_gamma   90.00
#
_symmetry.space_group_name_H-M   'P 1'
#
loop_
_entity.id
_entity.type
_entity.pdbx_description
1 polymer ?
#
loop_
_entity_poly.entity_id
_entity_poly.type
_entity_poly.pdbx_seq_one_letter_code
_entity_poly.pdbx_strand_id
1 'polypeptide(L)'
;MPFCCLRLDKACHHIPFEDARSYGFKNKLIIVSAESAGNGLYNFIAPLRAYYRPKKELNPIVLLLENIPEPDFLEAICWFPMVFYTVGSIDNLDSLLRCGVTFADTMVVVDKESSMIAEEDYMADAKTIVNVQTLFRLFPALSIITELTHPANMRFMQFKVKDHYSLALSKLEKKERERGSNLVFMFRLPFAAGKVFSVSMLDTLLYQSFVKDYMISITRLLLGLDSMPGSGFLCAMKITEEDLWIRTYGRLYQKLCSSTGDIPIGIYRTEAQKLPVSESQVSITVEDYEDTREPREPLLSRRGPHRNSTSSEPPSSSSHSSDHPLLRRKSMQWARRLSRKGGRGPSGSKGATGSAAERISQQRLTLFRRSERQELNSLVRTRMKHLGLSATGFNGMTDQGNRLSYILINPSPDTRLELHDVVYLIRPDPLSLLPNQGGTRKVSNSRSEGHSSPAAEEAKEQ
;
A
#
# COMPACT_ATOMS: atom_id res chain seq x y z
N MET A 1 19.24 19.10 15.38
CA MET A 1 18.21 19.06 16.46
C MET A 1 18.69 18.13 17.57
N PRO A 2 18.30 18.29 18.84
CA PRO A 2 18.64 17.29 19.86
C PRO A 2 17.85 15.99 19.61
N PHE A 3 18.44 14.83 19.96
CA PHE A 3 17.82 13.51 19.69
C PHE A 3 16.43 13.34 20.30
N CYS A 4 16.14 14.04 21.38
CA CYS A 4 14.85 14.01 22.05
C CYS A 4 13.71 14.63 21.20
N CYS A 5 14.00 15.53 20.26
CA CYS A 5 12.99 16.13 19.39
C CYS A 5 12.61 15.27 18.18
N LEU A 6 13.43 14.25 17.86
CA LEU A 6 13.13 13.30 16.78
C LEU A 6 12.03 12.32 17.19
N ARG A 7 11.86 12.07 18.49
CA ARG A 7 10.88 11.10 19.02
C ARG A 7 9.52 11.76 19.22
N LEU A 8 8.47 11.18 18.63
CA LEU A 8 7.08 11.67 18.80
C LEU A 8 6.42 11.15 20.08
N ASP A 9 6.68 9.90 20.45
CA ASP A 9 5.99 9.20 21.54
C ASP A 9 6.28 9.76 22.95
N LYS A 10 7.32 10.58 23.12
CA LYS A 10 7.66 11.20 24.41
C LYS A 10 7.81 12.70 24.24
N ALA A 11 7.03 13.46 25.00
CA ALA A 11 7.23 14.90 25.16
C ALA A 11 8.64 15.16 25.70
N CYS A 12 9.34 16.12 25.10
CA CYS A 12 10.63 16.58 25.58
C CYS A 12 10.53 18.04 26.02
N HIS A 13 11.52 18.52 26.79
CA HIS A 13 11.53 19.90 27.28
C HIS A 13 11.51 20.95 26.16
N HIS A 14 11.92 20.59 24.95
CA HIS A 14 11.89 21.46 23.78
C HIS A 14 10.54 21.48 23.05
N ILE A 15 9.83 20.34 23.04
CA ILE A 15 8.56 20.18 22.33
C ILE A 15 7.63 19.28 23.16
N PRO A 16 6.55 19.82 23.75
CA PRO A 16 5.63 19.08 24.61
C PRO A 16 4.55 18.30 23.84
N PHE A 17 4.77 18.00 22.56
CA PHE A 17 3.78 17.32 21.72
C PHE A 17 4.04 15.81 21.68
N GLU A 18 3.07 15.03 22.16
CA GLU A 18 3.09 13.56 22.13
C GLU A 18 2.50 12.98 20.84
N ASP A 19 1.76 13.78 20.08
CA ASP A 19 1.03 13.34 18.88
C ASP A 19 1.51 14.06 17.63
N ALA A 20 1.63 13.31 16.52
CA ALA A 20 1.97 13.87 15.20
C ALA A 20 0.97 14.96 14.74
N ARG A 21 -0.29 14.87 15.18
CA ARG A 21 -1.32 15.85 14.82
C ARG A 21 -1.09 17.21 15.49
N SER A 22 -0.51 17.23 16.69
CA SER A 22 -0.25 18.45 17.45
C SER A 22 0.87 19.30 16.82
N TYR A 23 1.72 18.69 15.99
CA TYR A 23 2.71 19.40 15.19
C TYR A 23 2.12 20.24 14.04
N GLY A 24 0.83 20.02 13.69
CA GLY A 24 0.13 20.86 12.72
C GLY A 24 0.78 20.89 11.33
N PHE A 25 1.18 19.72 10.81
CA PHE A 25 1.81 19.62 9.50
C PHE A 25 0.94 20.22 8.39
N LYS A 26 1.53 21.10 7.57
CA LYS A 26 0.85 21.74 6.43
C LYS A 26 0.67 20.79 5.24
N ASN A 27 1.68 19.95 5.00
CA ASN A 27 1.69 18.97 3.93
C ASN A 27 1.28 17.61 4.47
N LYS A 28 0.83 16.72 3.57
CA LYS A 28 0.43 15.38 3.96
C LYS A 28 1.63 14.54 4.39
N LEU A 29 1.40 13.68 5.38
CA LEU A 29 2.44 12.87 6.01
C LEU A 29 2.81 11.63 5.18
N ILE A 30 4.08 11.24 5.23
CA ILE A 30 4.56 9.93 4.79
C ILE A 30 4.92 9.12 6.03
N ILE A 31 4.36 7.92 6.16
CA ILE A 31 4.66 7.00 7.26
C ILE A 31 5.45 5.82 6.69
N VAL A 32 6.56 5.47 7.31
CA VAL A 32 7.38 4.31 6.93
C VAL A 32 7.39 3.34 8.08
N SER A 33 7.02 2.08 7.85
CA SER A 33 7.09 1.02 8.85
C SER A 33 8.24 0.08 8.55
N ALA A 34 9.10 -0.16 9.54
CA ALA A 34 10.22 -1.10 9.46
C ALA A 34 10.49 -1.76 10.83
N GLU A 35 11.18 -2.90 10.82
CA GLU A 35 11.55 -3.61 12.06
C GLU A 35 12.69 -2.89 12.80
N SER A 36 13.78 -2.61 12.08
CA SER A 36 14.98 -1.94 12.58
C SER A 36 15.30 -0.71 11.74
N ALA A 37 16.05 0.24 12.33
CA ALA A 37 16.55 1.39 11.59
C ALA A 37 17.91 1.07 10.97
N GLY A 38 17.91 0.67 9.69
CA GLY A 38 19.14 0.39 8.93
C GLY A 38 19.53 1.49 7.94
N ASN A 39 20.70 1.32 7.32
CA ASN A 39 21.20 2.20 6.25
C ASN A 39 20.24 2.31 5.05
N GLY A 40 19.39 1.30 4.83
CA GLY A 40 18.34 1.36 3.81
C GLY A 40 17.37 2.52 4.02
N LEU A 41 17.01 2.85 5.28
CA LEU A 41 16.13 3.98 5.58
C LEU A 41 16.81 5.33 5.35
N TYR A 42 18.14 5.41 5.54
CA TYR A 42 18.88 6.62 5.17
C TYR A 42 18.81 6.87 3.66
N ASN A 43 19.03 5.82 2.85
CA ASN A 43 18.90 5.87 1.40
C ASN A 43 17.46 6.13 0.93
N PHE A 44 16.45 5.85 1.76
CA PHE A 44 15.07 6.24 1.52
C PHE A 44 14.84 7.75 1.73
N ILE A 45 15.42 8.32 2.79
CA ILE A 45 15.23 9.74 3.14
C ILE A 45 16.02 10.67 2.21
N ALA A 46 17.24 10.27 1.82
CA ALA A 46 18.14 11.09 1.00
C ALA A 46 17.48 11.66 -0.29
N PRO A 47 16.86 10.86 -1.18
CA PRO A 47 16.22 11.39 -2.40
C PRO A 47 14.96 12.22 -2.10
N LEU A 48 14.23 11.91 -1.00
CA LEU A 48 13.05 12.68 -0.58
C LEU A 48 13.40 14.05 0.02
N ARG A 49 14.66 14.27 0.36
CA ARG A 49 15.20 15.52 0.91
C ARG A 49 16.26 16.16 0.00
N ALA A 50 16.28 15.75 -1.27
CA ALA A 50 17.23 16.26 -2.25
C ALA A 50 17.06 17.77 -2.51
N TYR A 51 18.17 18.42 -2.87
CA TYR A 51 18.25 19.88 -3.06
C TYR A 51 17.29 20.43 -4.13
N TYR A 52 16.96 19.62 -5.14
CA TYR A 52 16.09 20.02 -6.25
C TYR A 52 14.60 20.07 -5.87
N ARG A 53 14.21 19.58 -4.68
CA ARG A 53 12.84 19.66 -4.17
C ARG A 53 12.61 21.01 -3.48
N PRO A 54 11.52 21.74 -3.81
CA PRO A 54 11.25 23.01 -3.16
C PRO A 54 10.84 22.79 -1.70
N LYS A 55 11.32 23.66 -0.80
CA LYS A 55 11.05 23.59 0.65
C LYS A 55 9.56 23.55 1.01
N LYS A 56 8.70 24.12 0.16
CA LYS A 56 7.24 24.17 0.36
C LYS A 56 6.55 22.82 0.09
N GLU A 57 7.13 21.96 -0.73
CA GLU A 57 6.54 20.65 -1.11
C GLU A 57 7.10 19.49 -0.28
N LEU A 58 7.96 19.78 0.71
CA LEU A 58 8.52 18.74 1.56
C LEU A 58 7.42 18.10 2.41
N ASN A 59 7.20 16.81 2.20
CA ASN A 59 6.30 16.02 3.02
C ASN A 59 7.02 15.56 4.30
N PRO A 60 6.47 15.79 5.49
CA PRO A 60 7.03 15.26 6.73
C PRO A 60 7.07 13.72 6.69
N ILE A 61 8.12 13.14 7.26
CA ILE A 61 8.33 11.68 7.30
C ILE A 61 8.31 11.21 8.75
N VAL A 62 7.53 10.17 9.03
CA VAL A 62 7.47 9.51 10.34
C VAL A 62 7.85 8.05 10.17
N LEU A 63 8.93 7.65 10.86
CA LEU A 63 9.42 6.28 10.92
C LEU A 63 8.74 5.55 12.09
N LEU A 64 7.89 4.57 11.80
CA LEU A 64 7.32 3.63 12.75
C LEU A 64 8.24 2.41 12.83
N LEU A 65 8.99 2.31 13.93
CA LEU A 65 10.00 1.27 14.14
C LEU A 65 9.57 0.34 15.27
N GLU A 66 9.75 -0.96 15.08
CA GLU A 66 9.48 -1.92 16.17
C GLU A 66 10.57 -1.85 17.25
N ASN A 67 11.82 -1.73 16.82
CA ASN A 67 12.99 -1.59 17.69
C ASN A 67 13.41 -0.12 17.84
N ILE A 68 14.05 0.21 18.96
CA ILE A 68 14.61 1.54 19.19
C ILE A 68 15.80 1.73 18.23
N PRO A 69 15.88 2.85 17.48
CA PRO A 69 16.98 3.10 16.55
C PRO A 69 18.31 3.29 17.30
N GLU A 70 19.39 2.84 16.65
CA GLU A 70 20.76 3.05 17.11
C GLU A 70 21.15 4.54 17.10
N PRO A 71 22.07 4.96 17.99
CA PRO A 71 22.49 6.37 18.06
C PRO A 71 23.14 6.86 16.77
N ASP A 72 23.91 6.01 16.08
CA ASP A 72 24.58 6.34 14.82
C ASP A 72 23.57 6.72 13.72
N PHE A 73 22.45 5.99 13.67
CA PHE A 73 21.35 6.33 12.77
C PHE A 73 20.69 7.66 13.15
N LEU A 74 20.50 7.92 14.45
CA LEU A 74 19.94 9.18 14.95
C LEU A 74 20.81 10.39 14.60
N GLU A 75 22.13 10.24 14.64
CA GLU A 75 23.09 11.26 14.21
C GLU A 75 22.95 11.58 12.73
N ALA A 76 22.80 10.56 11.89
CA ALA A 76 22.61 10.75 10.45
C ALA A 76 21.27 11.46 10.12
N ILE A 77 20.16 11.02 10.72
CA ILE A 77 18.84 11.59 10.38
C ILE A 77 18.62 13.00 10.92
N CYS A 78 19.35 13.39 11.97
CA CYS A 78 19.23 14.67 12.65
C CYS A 78 19.44 15.89 11.72
N TRP A 79 20.21 15.70 10.65
CA TRP A 79 20.48 16.71 9.63
C TRP A 79 19.31 16.97 8.69
N PHE A 80 18.37 16.01 8.56
CA PHE A 80 17.23 16.16 7.67
C PHE A 80 16.07 16.91 8.34
N PRO A 81 15.43 17.86 7.62
CA PRO A 81 14.27 18.56 8.15
C PRO A 81 13.03 17.67 8.15
N MET A 82 12.19 17.83 9.18
CA MET A 82 10.85 17.23 9.28
C MET A 82 10.87 15.69 9.15
N VAL A 83 11.83 15.05 9.83
CA VAL A 83 11.91 13.60 9.99
C VAL A 83 11.74 13.29 11.47
N PHE A 84 10.86 12.35 11.77
CA PHE A 84 10.58 11.91 13.13
C PHE A 84 10.51 10.40 13.19
N TYR A 85 10.66 9.83 14.39
CA TYR A 85 10.44 8.41 14.63
C TYR A 85 9.53 8.18 15.83
N THR A 86 8.92 7.01 15.84
CA THR A 86 8.09 6.50 16.93
C THR A 86 8.27 5.00 17.03
N VAL A 87 8.20 4.49 18.25
CA VAL A 87 8.35 3.06 18.52
C VAL A 87 6.96 2.42 18.53
N GLY A 88 6.77 1.37 17.75
CA GLY A 88 5.51 0.65 17.65
C GLY A 88 5.44 -0.22 16.40
N SER A 89 4.39 -1.05 16.33
CA SER A 89 4.13 -1.94 15.21
C SER A 89 2.88 -1.52 14.43
N ILE A 90 2.76 -2.03 13.20
CA ILE A 90 1.54 -1.89 12.38
C ILE A 90 0.36 -2.64 13.01
N ASP A 91 0.65 -3.70 13.77
CA ASP A 91 -0.37 -4.50 14.47
C ASP A 91 -1.14 -3.65 15.49
N ASN A 92 -0.46 -2.65 16.09
CA ASN A 92 -1.07 -1.77 17.09
C ASN A 92 -1.70 -0.52 16.45
N LEU A 93 -3.03 -0.50 16.42
CA LEU A 93 -3.80 0.66 15.94
C LEU A 93 -3.48 1.94 16.72
N ASP A 94 -3.16 1.86 18.01
CA ASP A 94 -2.89 3.05 18.82
C ASP A 94 -1.59 3.74 18.37
N SER A 95 -0.54 2.97 18.06
CA SER A 95 0.72 3.49 17.50
C SER A 95 0.48 4.18 16.15
N LEU A 96 -0.31 3.57 15.26
CA LEU A 96 -0.68 4.13 13.97
C LEU A 96 -1.49 5.44 14.08
N LEU A 97 -2.40 5.51 15.05
CA LEU A 97 -3.19 6.73 15.28
C LEU A 97 -2.33 7.88 15.82
N ARG A 98 -1.38 7.60 16.73
CA ARG A 98 -0.38 8.59 17.20
C ARG A 98 0.53 9.10 16.08
N CYS A 99 0.90 8.21 15.14
CA CYS A 99 1.63 8.59 13.92
C CYS A 99 0.83 9.52 13.01
N GLY A 100 -0.50 9.57 13.14
CA GLY A 100 -1.33 10.41 12.28
C GLY A 100 -1.76 9.76 10.97
N VAL A 101 -1.91 8.43 10.92
CA VAL A 101 -2.37 7.70 9.71
C VAL A 101 -3.65 8.28 9.09
N THR A 102 -4.52 8.91 9.90
CA THR A 102 -5.76 9.54 9.42
C THR A 102 -5.60 10.66 8.39
N PHE A 103 -4.45 11.35 8.37
CA PHE A 103 -4.16 12.44 7.43
C PHE A 103 -2.87 12.20 6.62
N ALA A 104 -2.30 11.00 6.74
CA ALA A 104 -1.19 10.57 5.90
C ALA A 104 -1.65 10.37 4.46
N ASP A 105 -0.78 10.70 3.51
CA ASP A 105 -1.02 10.42 2.08
C ASP A 105 -0.62 8.99 1.75
N THR A 106 0.61 8.66 2.13
CA THR A 106 1.27 7.41 1.77
C THR A 106 1.85 6.73 3.00
N MET A 107 1.62 5.43 3.10
CA MET A 107 2.27 4.54 4.06
C MET A 107 3.14 3.54 3.30
N VAL A 108 4.41 3.43 3.69
CA VAL A 108 5.37 2.47 3.13
C VAL A 108 5.58 1.38 4.16
N VAL A 109 5.32 0.14 3.79
CA VAL A 109 5.53 -1.06 4.61
C VAL A 109 6.72 -1.81 4.01
N VAL A 110 7.83 -1.78 4.73
CA VAL A 110 9.06 -2.52 4.41
C VAL A 110 8.93 -3.92 5.00
N ASP A 111 9.38 -4.94 4.27
CA ASP A 111 9.34 -6.31 4.78
C ASP A 111 10.31 -6.49 5.96
N LYS A 112 10.02 -7.45 6.84
CA LYS A 112 10.87 -7.69 8.00
C LYS A 112 12.11 -8.48 7.58
N GLU A 113 13.27 -8.09 8.06
CA GLU A 113 14.51 -8.87 7.79
C GLU A 113 14.38 -10.30 8.36
N SER A 114 13.60 -10.45 9.43
CA SER A 114 13.27 -11.74 10.04
C SER A 114 12.31 -12.61 9.21
N SER A 115 11.45 -12.05 8.35
CA SER A 115 10.56 -12.84 7.47
C SER A 115 11.26 -13.47 6.27
N MET A 116 12.46 -12.97 5.91
CA MET A 116 13.26 -13.49 4.79
C MET A 116 13.79 -14.92 5.03
N ILE A 117 13.74 -15.43 6.27
CA ILE A 117 14.33 -16.71 6.69
C ILE A 117 13.25 -17.81 6.81
N ALA A 118 12.02 -17.57 6.36
CA ALA A 118 10.95 -18.57 6.45
C ALA A 118 11.28 -19.84 5.65
N GLU A 119 10.99 -21.02 6.22
CA GLU A 119 11.21 -22.32 5.57
C GLU A 119 10.36 -22.53 4.31
N GLU A 120 9.24 -21.81 4.19
CA GLU A 120 8.35 -21.86 3.03
C GLU A 120 8.17 -20.48 2.41
N ASP A 121 8.52 -20.35 1.12
CA ASP A 121 8.51 -19.10 0.34
C ASP A 121 7.17 -18.34 0.38
N TYR A 122 6.04 -19.03 0.54
CA TYR A 122 4.74 -18.37 0.59
C TYR A 122 4.39 -17.80 1.98
N MET A 123 5.07 -18.26 3.04
CA MET A 123 4.80 -17.84 4.41
C MET A 123 5.59 -16.61 4.84
N ALA A 124 6.70 -16.29 4.15
CA ALA A 124 7.54 -15.13 4.44
C ALA A 124 6.70 -13.83 4.56
N ASP A 125 5.87 -13.53 3.55
CA ASP A 125 5.10 -12.29 3.49
C ASP A 125 3.72 -12.37 4.20
N ALA A 126 3.38 -13.48 4.86
CA ALA A 126 2.01 -13.70 5.34
C ALA A 126 1.57 -12.63 6.35
N LYS A 127 2.46 -12.25 7.28
CA LYS A 127 2.16 -11.24 8.31
C LYS A 127 1.96 -9.86 7.69
N THR A 128 2.82 -9.43 6.77
CA THR A 128 2.74 -8.11 6.13
C THR A 128 1.48 -7.98 5.28
N ILE A 129 1.12 -9.01 4.53
CA ILE A 129 -0.11 -9.04 3.71
C ILE A 129 -1.36 -8.92 4.58
N VAL A 130 -1.44 -9.66 5.68
CA VAL A 130 -2.60 -9.60 6.59
C VAL A 130 -2.73 -8.21 7.20
N ASN A 131 -1.62 -7.63 7.66
CA ASN A 131 -1.60 -6.28 8.25
C ASN A 131 -1.97 -5.19 7.26
N VAL A 132 -1.50 -5.29 6.03
CA VAL A 132 -1.86 -4.31 4.99
C VAL A 132 -3.33 -4.46 4.60
N GLN A 133 -3.85 -5.69 4.58
CA GLN A 133 -5.27 -5.92 4.31
C GLN A 133 -6.18 -5.35 5.40
N THR A 134 -5.78 -5.42 6.69
CA THR A 134 -6.53 -4.76 7.77
C THR A 134 -6.48 -3.24 7.63
N LEU A 135 -5.31 -2.67 7.32
CA LEU A 135 -5.15 -1.24 7.05
C LEU A 135 -5.99 -0.77 5.87
N PHE A 136 -6.04 -1.54 4.78
CA PHE A 136 -6.85 -1.20 3.60
C PHE A 136 -8.35 -1.14 3.94
N ARG A 137 -8.84 -2.01 4.81
CA ARG A 137 -10.23 -1.98 5.30
C ARG A 137 -10.50 -0.81 6.24
N LEU A 138 -9.54 -0.45 7.09
CA LEU A 138 -9.66 0.65 8.06
C LEU A 138 -9.53 2.04 7.41
N PHE A 139 -8.58 2.19 6.48
CA PHE A 139 -8.17 3.45 5.86
C PHE A 139 -8.12 3.34 4.33
N PRO A 140 -9.27 3.33 3.64
CA PRO A 140 -9.33 3.17 2.20
C PRO A 140 -8.82 4.38 1.39
N ALA A 141 -8.64 5.54 2.03
CA ALA A 141 -8.05 6.72 1.41
C ALA A 141 -6.51 6.73 1.46
N LEU A 142 -5.91 5.87 2.27
CA LEU A 142 -4.47 5.80 2.46
C LEU A 142 -3.85 5.03 1.28
N SER A 143 -2.84 5.63 0.65
CA SER A 143 -2.02 4.94 -0.34
C SER A 143 -1.00 4.07 0.38
N ILE A 144 -1.13 2.75 0.30
CA ILE A 144 -0.18 1.82 0.93
C ILE A 144 0.75 1.25 -0.14
N ILE A 145 2.07 1.42 0.06
CA ILE A 145 3.12 0.80 -0.73
C ILE A 145 3.71 -0.32 0.13
N THR A 146 3.75 -1.54 -0.40
CA THR A 146 4.26 -2.71 0.31
C THR A 146 5.42 -3.34 -0.43
N GLU A 147 6.50 -3.58 0.30
CA GLU A 147 7.56 -4.47 -0.12
C GLU A 147 7.17 -5.92 0.18
N LEU A 148 7.46 -6.83 -0.76
CA LEU A 148 7.28 -8.27 -0.61
C LEU A 148 8.54 -9.00 -1.07
N THR A 149 8.84 -10.12 -0.41
CA THR A 149 9.95 -11.00 -0.81
C THR A 149 9.68 -11.64 -2.16
N HIS A 150 8.50 -12.25 -2.33
CA HIS A 150 8.19 -13.02 -3.52
C HIS A 150 7.10 -12.36 -4.39
N PRO A 151 7.33 -12.22 -5.71
CA PRO A 151 6.34 -11.63 -6.62
C PRO A 151 5.09 -12.51 -6.76
N ALA A 152 5.17 -13.80 -6.42
CA ALA A 152 4.03 -14.70 -6.38
C ALA A 152 2.93 -14.22 -5.40
N ASN A 153 3.33 -13.65 -4.26
CA ASN A 153 2.44 -13.24 -3.18
C ASN A 153 1.65 -11.97 -3.50
N MET A 154 2.02 -11.22 -4.55
CA MET A 154 1.30 -10.02 -5.00
C MET A 154 -0.19 -10.26 -5.31
N ARG A 155 -0.58 -11.52 -5.60
CA ARG A 155 -1.97 -11.90 -5.85
C ARG A 155 -2.87 -11.71 -4.61
N PHE A 156 -2.31 -11.80 -3.41
CA PHE A 156 -3.07 -11.71 -2.16
C PHE A 156 -3.29 -10.27 -1.70
N MET A 157 -2.64 -9.31 -2.34
CA MET A 157 -2.77 -7.89 -2.03
C MET A 157 -4.12 -7.33 -2.49
N GLN A 158 -4.74 -6.51 -1.64
CA GLN A 158 -5.99 -5.79 -1.91
C GLN A 158 -7.15 -6.71 -2.32
N PHE A 159 -7.29 -7.84 -1.65
CA PHE A 159 -8.35 -8.80 -1.95
C PHE A 159 -9.74 -8.19 -1.74
N LYS A 160 -10.56 -8.26 -2.80
CA LYS A 160 -11.99 -7.91 -2.77
C LYS A 160 -12.83 -9.12 -3.14
N VAL A 161 -13.97 -9.26 -2.48
CA VAL A 161 -14.94 -10.31 -2.79
C VAL A 161 -15.63 -9.99 -4.11
N LYS A 162 -15.70 -10.98 -5.02
CA LYS A 162 -16.39 -10.90 -6.33
C LYS A 162 -15.81 -9.89 -7.33
N ASP A 163 -14.48 -9.82 -7.44
CA ASP A 163 -13.85 -9.03 -8.50
C ASP A 163 -13.74 -9.82 -9.82
N HIS A 164 -14.63 -9.53 -10.76
CA HIS A 164 -14.62 -10.12 -12.11
C HIS A 164 -13.37 -9.74 -12.91
N TYR A 165 -12.77 -8.57 -12.65
CA TYR A 165 -11.59 -8.10 -13.35
C TYR A 165 -10.34 -8.86 -12.91
N SER A 166 -10.18 -9.09 -11.59
CA SER A 166 -9.09 -9.92 -11.05
C SER A 166 -9.12 -11.36 -11.62
N LEU A 167 -10.32 -11.94 -11.79
CA LEU A 167 -10.48 -13.24 -12.44
C LEU A 167 -10.09 -13.21 -13.93
N ALA A 168 -10.52 -12.19 -14.68
CA ALA A 168 -10.15 -12.03 -16.08
C ALA A 168 -8.64 -11.87 -16.26
N LEU A 169 -7.99 -11.06 -15.42
CA LEU A 169 -6.54 -10.89 -15.42
C LEU A 169 -5.81 -12.18 -15.08
N SER A 170 -6.32 -12.99 -14.14
CA SER A 170 -5.72 -14.29 -13.80
C SER A 170 -5.73 -15.26 -14.99
N LYS A 171 -6.79 -15.23 -15.81
CA LYS A 171 -6.85 -16.02 -17.05
C LYS A 171 -5.84 -15.52 -18.09
N LEU A 172 -5.69 -14.20 -18.21
CA LEU A 172 -4.70 -13.59 -19.10
C LEU A 172 -3.27 -13.91 -18.64
N GLU A 173 -3.00 -13.81 -17.34
CA GLU A 173 -1.72 -14.19 -16.71
C GLU A 173 -1.35 -15.63 -17.06
N LYS A 174 -2.29 -16.56 -16.91
CA LYS A 174 -2.05 -17.98 -17.22
C LYS A 174 -1.70 -18.18 -18.71
N LYS A 175 -2.43 -17.52 -19.61
CA LYS A 175 -2.18 -17.59 -21.05
C LYS A 175 -0.82 -17.00 -21.43
N GLU A 176 -0.40 -15.92 -20.79
CA GLU A 176 0.92 -15.30 -21.01
C GLU A 176 2.07 -16.12 -20.40
N ARG A 177 1.82 -16.83 -19.30
CA ARG A 177 2.77 -17.81 -18.75
C ARG A 177 2.95 -19.00 -19.71
N GLU A 178 1.87 -19.52 -20.26
CA GLU A 178 1.90 -20.60 -21.27
C GLU A 178 2.64 -20.19 -22.55
N ARG A 179 2.64 -18.88 -22.88
CA ARG A 179 3.43 -18.31 -23.98
C ARG A 179 4.92 -18.12 -23.67
N GLY A 180 5.35 -18.34 -22.43
CA GLY A 180 6.75 -18.17 -22.02
C GLY A 180 7.16 -16.72 -21.75
N SER A 181 6.22 -15.84 -21.40
CA SER A 181 6.56 -14.45 -21.05
C SER A 181 7.32 -14.36 -19.71
N ASN A 182 8.32 -13.47 -19.65
CA ASN A 182 9.13 -13.27 -18.45
C ASN A 182 8.46 -12.36 -17.40
N LEU A 183 7.42 -11.60 -17.78
CA LEU A 183 6.75 -10.59 -16.94
C LEU A 183 5.29 -10.96 -16.65
N VAL A 184 5.08 -12.17 -16.14
CA VAL A 184 3.75 -12.72 -15.89
C VAL A 184 2.97 -11.90 -14.84
N PHE A 185 3.65 -11.34 -13.84
CA PHE A 185 3.04 -10.53 -12.78
C PHE A 185 2.65 -9.11 -13.21
N MET A 186 3.01 -8.67 -14.43
CA MET A 186 2.75 -7.30 -14.93
C MET A 186 1.26 -6.94 -14.93
N PHE A 187 0.41 -7.91 -15.24
CA PHE A 187 -1.04 -7.71 -15.32
C PHE A 187 -1.74 -7.64 -13.95
N ARG A 188 -0.99 -7.81 -12.84
CA ARG A 188 -1.58 -7.74 -11.50
C ARG A 188 -1.85 -6.30 -11.13
N LEU A 189 -3.10 -6.01 -10.77
CA LEU A 189 -3.55 -4.66 -10.37
C LEU A 189 -2.65 -3.98 -9.34
N PRO A 190 -2.26 -4.64 -8.23
CA PRO A 190 -1.45 -3.98 -7.20
C PRO A 190 -0.06 -3.59 -7.70
N PHE A 191 0.50 -4.38 -8.62
CA PHE A 191 1.79 -4.10 -9.25
C PHE A 191 1.68 -2.94 -10.26
N ALA A 192 0.71 -3.00 -11.19
CA ALA A 192 0.50 -1.94 -12.18
C ALA A 192 0.17 -0.58 -11.53
N ALA A 193 -0.52 -0.60 -10.38
CA ALA A 193 -0.83 0.60 -9.61
C ALA A 193 0.37 1.18 -8.83
N GLY A 194 1.52 0.48 -8.79
CA GLY A 194 2.70 0.87 -8.03
C GLY A 194 2.52 0.77 -6.51
N LYS A 195 1.61 -0.10 -6.04
CA LYS A 195 1.37 -0.33 -4.60
C LYS A 195 2.19 -1.48 -4.04
N VAL A 196 2.77 -2.30 -4.90
CA VAL A 196 3.54 -3.47 -4.49
C VAL A 196 4.86 -3.49 -5.23
N PHE A 197 5.93 -3.74 -4.50
CA PHE A 197 7.28 -3.86 -5.01
C PHE A 197 7.92 -5.12 -4.42
N SER A 198 8.79 -5.79 -5.17
CA SER A 198 9.53 -6.95 -4.68
C SER A 198 10.99 -6.85 -5.03
N VAL A 199 11.86 -7.25 -4.09
CA VAL A 199 13.31 -7.18 -4.23
C VAL A 199 13.79 -7.97 -5.44
N SER A 200 13.21 -9.15 -5.69
CA SER A 200 13.59 -10.02 -6.80
C SER A 200 13.36 -9.42 -8.19
N MET A 201 12.60 -8.31 -8.28
CA MET A 201 12.41 -7.58 -9.54
C MET A 201 13.72 -6.91 -9.99
N LEU A 202 14.58 -6.54 -9.04
CA LEU A 202 15.85 -5.89 -9.29
C LEU A 202 16.95 -6.88 -9.72
N ASP A 203 16.80 -8.18 -9.46
CA ASP A 203 17.78 -9.21 -9.87
C ASP A 203 17.98 -9.20 -11.40
N THR A 204 16.90 -8.91 -12.13
CA THR A 204 16.95 -8.78 -13.60
C THR A 204 17.84 -7.64 -14.06
N LEU A 205 18.00 -6.58 -13.26
CA LEU A 205 18.90 -5.47 -13.55
C LEU A 205 20.35 -5.96 -13.53
N LEU A 206 20.72 -6.81 -12.56
CA LEU A 206 22.06 -7.38 -12.47
C LEU A 206 22.36 -8.26 -13.70
N TYR A 207 21.43 -9.14 -14.10
CA TYR A 207 21.62 -9.94 -15.31
C TYR A 207 21.70 -9.10 -16.59
N GLN A 208 20.93 -8.01 -16.68
CA GLN A 208 21.01 -7.08 -17.83
C GLN A 208 22.31 -6.28 -17.85
N SER A 209 22.89 -6.02 -16.67
CA SER A 209 24.16 -5.29 -16.56
C SER A 209 25.33 -6.03 -17.23
N PHE A 210 25.27 -7.36 -17.32
CA PHE A 210 26.26 -8.16 -18.06
C PHE A 210 26.37 -7.78 -19.54
N VAL A 211 25.26 -7.41 -20.18
CA VAL A 211 25.25 -7.00 -21.59
C VAL A 211 25.34 -5.47 -21.73
N LYS A 212 24.84 -4.74 -20.73
CA LYS A 212 24.71 -3.28 -20.77
C LYS A 212 25.31 -2.65 -19.52
N ASP A 213 26.58 -2.29 -19.61
CA ASP A 213 27.37 -1.73 -18.49
C ASP A 213 26.73 -0.47 -17.87
N TYR A 214 26.01 0.32 -18.67
CA TYR A 214 25.38 1.57 -18.23
C TYR A 214 24.09 1.39 -17.42
N MET A 215 23.53 0.17 -17.32
CA MET A 215 22.23 -0.09 -16.66
C MET A 215 22.22 0.26 -15.18
N ILE A 216 23.29 -0.07 -14.46
CA ILE A 216 23.39 0.24 -13.03
C ILE A 216 23.52 1.76 -12.85
N SER A 217 24.44 2.38 -13.59
CA SER A 217 24.71 3.82 -13.51
C SER A 217 23.48 4.66 -13.85
N ILE A 218 22.75 4.33 -14.93
CA ILE A 218 21.53 5.08 -15.30
C ILE A 218 20.42 4.90 -14.26
N THR A 219 20.27 3.70 -13.69
CA THR A 219 19.23 3.46 -12.68
C THR A 219 19.53 4.24 -11.39
N ARG A 220 20.78 4.29 -10.95
CA ARG A 220 21.19 5.08 -9.77
C ARG A 220 21.00 6.58 -9.98
N LEU A 221 21.26 7.08 -11.19
CA LEU A 221 21.00 8.48 -11.56
C LEU A 221 19.49 8.79 -11.52
N LEU A 222 18.65 7.92 -12.09
CA LEU A 222 17.18 8.10 -12.09
C LEU A 222 16.61 8.07 -10.66
N LEU A 223 17.12 7.19 -9.80
CA LEU A 223 16.72 7.12 -8.39
C LEU A 223 17.27 8.30 -7.55
N GLY A 224 18.30 8.99 -8.04
CA GLY A 224 18.96 10.09 -7.33
C GLY A 224 19.88 9.61 -6.20
N LEU A 225 20.40 8.38 -6.30
CA LEU A 225 21.40 7.85 -5.35
C LEU A 225 22.80 8.37 -5.70
N ASP A 226 23.14 8.31 -6.98
CA ASP A 226 24.35 8.92 -7.51
C ASP A 226 23.94 10.25 -8.15
N SER A 227 24.58 11.36 -7.75
CA SER A 227 24.37 12.67 -8.38
C SER A 227 25.71 13.15 -8.94
N MET A 228 25.76 13.29 -10.26
CA MET A 228 26.90 13.90 -10.94
C MET A 228 26.53 15.35 -11.30
N PRO A 229 27.47 16.30 -11.32
CA PRO A 229 27.18 17.65 -11.80
C PRO A 229 26.55 17.61 -13.20
N GLY A 230 25.39 18.23 -13.38
CA GLY A 230 24.62 18.16 -14.63
C GLY A 230 23.68 16.94 -14.78
N SER A 231 23.53 16.10 -13.75
CA SER A 231 22.54 15.01 -13.77
C SER A 231 21.11 15.53 -13.60
N GLY A 232 20.18 15.03 -14.41
CA GLY A 232 18.76 15.31 -14.26
C GLY A 232 18.10 14.52 -13.10
N PHE A 233 16.86 14.84 -12.77
CA PHE A 233 16.10 14.17 -11.71
C PHE A 233 14.67 13.84 -12.13
N LEU A 234 14.09 12.82 -11.47
CA LEU A 234 12.70 12.41 -11.72
C LEU A 234 11.71 13.36 -11.03
N CYS A 235 10.85 13.94 -11.84
CA CYS A 235 9.72 14.75 -11.41
C CYS A 235 8.39 14.12 -11.87
N ALA A 236 7.32 14.45 -11.17
CA ALA A 236 5.98 14.06 -11.54
C ALA A 236 5.15 15.33 -11.73
N MET A 237 4.51 15.47 -12.89
CA MET A 237 3.60 16.56 -13.21
C MET A 237 2.18 16.01 -13.29
N LYS A 238 1.25 16.57 -12.52
CA LYS A 238 -0.17 16.19 -12.60
C LYS A 238 -0.88 17.07 -13.63
N ILE A 239 -1.60 16.43 -14.55
CA ILE A 239 -2.40 17.13 -15.56
C ILE A 239 -3.64 17.74 -14.89
N THR A 240 -3.73 19.06 -15.02
CA THR A 240 -4.87 19.87 -14.56
C THR A 240 -5.79 20.22 -15.73
N GLU A 241 -6.94 20.84 -15.45
CA GLU A 241 -7.86 21.31 -16.50
C GLU A 241 -7.20 22.34 -17.43
N GLU A 242 -6.24 23.12 -16.91
CA GLU A 242 -5.47 24.11 -17.66
C GLU A 242 -4.47 23.49 -18.64
N ASP A 243 -4.09 22.23 -18.47
CA ASP A 243 -3.18 21.52 -19.38
C ASP A 243 -3.93 20.67 -20.41
N LEU A 244 -5.26 20.55 -20.29
CA LEU A 244 -6.08 19.69 -21.13
C LEU A 244 -6.15 20.17 -22.60
N TRP A 245 -5.80 21.44 -22.87
CA TRP A 245 -5.73 21.97 -24.24
C TRP A 245 -4.67 21.26 -25.11
N ILE A 246 -3.67 20.63 -24.49
CA ILE A 246 -2.59 19.93 -25.17
C ILE A 246 -3.13 18.67 -25.86
N ARG A 247 -4.15 18.02 -25.27
CA ARG A 247 -4.88 16.81 -25.71
C ARG A 247 -4.04 15.53 -25.87
N THR A 248 -2.87 15.60 -26.51
CA THR A 248 -2.05 14.43 -26.87
C THR A 248 -0.66 14.46 -26.24
N TYR A 249 -0.10 13.28 -26.00
CA TYR A 249 1.23 13.12 -25.43
C TYR A 249 2.34 13.74 -26.30
N GLY A 250 2.26 13.63 -27.63
CA GLY A 250 3.25 14.21 -28.53
C GLY A 250 3.30 15.74 -28.48
N ARG A 251 2.15 16.40 -28.30
CA ARG A 251 2.11 17.86 -28.11
C ARG A 251 2.64 18.27 -26.74
N LEU A 252 2.38 17.46 -25.71
CA LEU A 252 2.95 17.68 -24.38
C LEU A 252 4.47 17.60 -24.44
N TYR A 253 5.01 16.60 -25.13
CA TYR A 253 6.43 16.44 -25.36
C TYR A 253 7.04 17.71 -25.99
N GLN A 254 6.44 18.22 -27.08
CA GLN A 254 6.91 19.45 -27.73
C GLN A 254 6.88 20.68 -26.80
N LYS A 255 5.80 20.85 -26.02
CA LYS A 255 5.69 21.95 -25.05
C LYS A 255 6.76 21.86 -23.97
N LEU A 256 6.95 20.69 -23.37
CA LEU A 256 7.91 20.48 -22.29
C LEU A 256 9.35 20.66 -22.76
N CYS A 257 9.71 20.06 -23.90
CA CYS A 257 11.05 20.18 -24.46
C CYS A 257 11.39 21.62 -24.90
N SER A 258 10.41 22.40 -25.39
CA SER A 258 10.64 23.78 -25.82
C SER A 258 10.66 24.80 -24.68
N SER A 259 9.92 24.56 -23.60
CA SER A 259 9.79 25.52 -22.48
C SER A 259 10.77 25.25 -21.35
N THR A 260 10.81 24.02 -20.83
CA THR A 260 11.59 23.66 -19.64
C THR A 260 12.76 22.73 -19.96
N GLY A 261 12.79 22.14 -21.15
CA GLY A 261 13.75 21.08 -21.49
C GLY A 261 13.44 19.76 -20.77
N ASP A 262 12.23 19.61 -20.21
CA ASP A 262 11.81 18.38 -19.53
C ASP A 262 11.50 17.28 -20.57
N ILE A 263 11.92 16.05 -20.27
CA ILE A 263 11.67 14.87 -21.12
C ILE A 263 10.68 13.94 -20.43
N PRO A 264 9.45 13.75 -20.95
CA PRO A 264 8.51 12.81 -20.36
C PRO A 264 8.89 11.35 -20.68
N ILE A 265 8.84 10.48 -19.67
CA ILE A 265 9.12 9.03 -19.77
C ILE A 265 7.82 8.24 -19.95
N GLY A 266 6.76 8.63 -19.24
CA GLY A 266 5.54 7.84 -19.19
C GLY A 266 4.41 8.52 -18.44
N ILE A 267 3.23 7.91 -18.52
CA ILE A 267 1.98 8.41 -17.95
C ILE A 267 1.47 7.40 -16.94
N TYR A 268 1.16 7.86 -15.73
CA TYR A 268 0.40 7.12 -14.73
C TYR A 268 -1.06 7.55 -14.78
N ARG A 269 -1.94 6.62 -15.17
CA ARG A 269 -3.36 6.86 -15.34
C ARG A 269 -4.14 6.29 -14.17
N THR A 270 -5.20 6.99 -13.76
CA THR A 270 -6.13 6.52 -12.74
C THR A 270 -7.57 6.65 -13.21
N GLU A 271 -8.10 5.59 -13.79
CA GLU A 271 -9.46 5.50 -14.29
C GLU A 271 -10.45 5.10 -13.18
N ALA A 272 -11.55 5.84 -13.05
CA ALA A 272 -12.67 5.39 -12.24
C ALA A 272 -13.48 4.36 -13.05
N GLN A 273 -13.61 3.14 -12.54
CA GLN A 273 -14.45 2.13 -13.17
C GLN A 273 -15.90 2.64 -13.22
N LYS A 274 -16.39 2.91 -14.42
CA LYS A 274 -17.83 2.91 -14.72
C LYS A 274 -18.21 1.45 -14.90
N LEU A 275 -18.65 0.79 -13.83
CA LEU A 275 -19.36 -0.47 -14.01
C LEU A 275 -20.58 -0.19 -14.90
N PRO A 276 -20.76 -0.87 -16.04
CA PRO A 276 -22.04 -0.79 -16.75
C PRO A 276 -23.10 -1.33 -15.80
N VAL A 277 -24.09 -0.50 -15.49
CA VAL A 277 -25.32 -0.90 -14.81
C VAL A 277 -26.14 -1.72 -15.80
N SER A 278 -25.76 -2.98 -15.98
CA SER A 278 -26.57 -4.03 -16.59
C SER A 278 -26.15 -5.33 -15.90
N GLU A 279 -27.08 -5.95 -15.19
CA GLU A 279 -26.96 -7.12 -14.29
C GLU A 279 -26.77 -6.87 -12.78
N SER A 280 -27.03 -5.66 -12.29
CA SER A 280 -27.26 -5.41 -10.85
C SER A 280 -28.75 -5.40 -10.47
N GLN A 281 -29.50 -6.38 -10.97
CA GLN A 281 -30.77 -6.82 -10.38
C GLN A 281 -30.66 -8.27 -9.94
N VAL A 282 -29.85 -8.51 -8.90
CA VAL A 282 -30.14 -9.57 -7.93
C VAL A 282 -30.07 -8.91 -6.56
N SER A 283 -31.10 -8.13 -6.26
CA SER A 283 -31.50 -7.90 -4.89
C SER A 283 -31.69 -9.28 -4.26
N ILE A 284 -30.94 -9.57 -3.20
CA ILE A 284 -31.24 -10.69 -2.31
C ILE A 284 -32.55 -10.30 -1.61
N THR A 285 -33.68 -10.60 -2.26
CA THR A 285 -34.94 -10.82 -1.56
C THR A 285 -34.72 -12.04 -0.69
N VAL A 286 -34.87 -11.86 0.62
CA VAL A 286 -34.98 -12.97 1.56
C VAL A 286 -36.33 -13.61 1.27
N GLU A 287 -36.37 -14.52 0.31
CA GLU A 287 -37.50 -15.42 0.15
C GLU A 287 -37.31 -16.58 1.14
N ASP A 288 -38.26 -16.66 2.06
CA ASP A 288 -38.45 -17.75 3.00
C ASP A 288 -38.38 -19.09 2.26
N TYR A 289 -37.41 -19.92 2.63
CA TYR A 289 -37.34 -21.30 2.16
C TYR A 289 -38.48 -22.08 2.84
N GLU A 290 -39.59 -22.25 2.11
CA GLU A 290 -40.65 -23.20 2.47
C GLU A 290 -40.12 -24.63 2.48
N ASP A 291 -40.65 -25.38 3.45
CA ASP A 291 -40.49 -26.80 3.71
C ASP A 291 -40.42 -27.67 2.45
N THR A 292 -39.41 -28.53 2.38
CA THR A 292 -39.34 -29.68 1.47
C THR A 292 -40.55 -30.59 1.70
N ARG A 293 -41.58 -30.48 0.85
CA ARG A 293 -42.56 -31.54 0.62
C ARG A 293 -42.04 -32.47 -0.48
N GLU A 294 -41.94 -33.75 -0.11
CA GLU A 294 -41.64 -34.89 -0.97
C GLU A 294 -42.60 -34.99 -2.18
N PRO A 295 -42.14 -35.50 -3.33
CA PRO A 295 -42.97 -36.24 -4.27
C PRO A 295 -42.74 -37.75 -4.11
N ARG A 296 -43.82 -38.48 -3.81
CA ARG A 296 -43.92 -39.96 -3.95
C ARG A 296 -43.68 -40.36 -5.41
N GLU A 297 -43.09 -41.51 -5.71
CA GLU A 297 -43.73 -42.83 -5.88
C GLU A 297 -42.68 -43.85 -6.44
N PRO A 298 -42.93 -45.17 -6.58
CA PRO A 298 -43.50 -46.11 -5.61
C PRO A 298 -42.80 -47.52 -5.60
N LEU A 299 -43.27 -48.39 -4.70
CA LEU A 299 -43.25 -49.87 -4.76
C LEU A 299 -42.06 -50.72 -4.21
N LEU A 300 -42.39 -51.37 -3.08
CA LEU A 300 -42.21 -52.81 -2.75
C LEU A 300 -40.91 -53.32 -2.09
N SER A 301 -41.04 -53.52 -0.77
CA SER A 301 -40.89 -54.81 -0.05
C SER A 301 -39.53 -55.53 -0.01
N ARG A 302 -38.87 -55.52 1.17
CA ARG A 302 -38.51 -56.77 1.90
C ARG A 302 -38.03 -56.55 3.35
N ARG A 303 -38.85 -57.07 4.28
CA ARG A 303 -38.55 -57.85 5.52
C ARG A 303 -37.28 -57.55 6.38
N GLY A 304 -37.54 -57.13 7.62
CA GLY A 304 -37.39 -57.99 8.83
C GLY A 304 -36.04 -58.04 9.60
N PRO A 305 -36.05 -58.41 10.90
CA PRO A 305 -35.27 -57.75 11.97
C PRO A 305 -34.33 -58.67 12.81
N HIS A 306 -33.75 -58.12 13.90
CA HIS A 306 -33.02 -58.77 15.04
C HIS A 306 -31.52 -59.10 14.80
N ARG A 307 -30.56 -59.09 15.75
CA ARG A 307 -30.56 -59.32 17.22
C ARG A 307 -29.19 -58.98 17.89
N ASN A 308 -29.28 -58.57 19.16
CA ASN A 308 -28.39 -58.50 20.34
C ASN A 308 -26.92 -59.03 20.41
N SER A 309 -26.07 -58.19 21.04
CA SER A 309 -25.13 -58.37 22.19
C SER A 309 -24.16 -59.57 22.35
N THR A 310 -22.85 -59.32 22.60
CA THR A 310 -22.10 -59.42 23.90
C THR A 310 -20.57 -59.65 23.73
N SER A 311 -19.74 -58.93 24.54
CA SER A 311 -18.38 -59.25 25.10
C SER A 311 -17.22 -59.67 24.16
N SER A 312 -15.92 -59.35 24.32
CA SER A 312 -15.03 -59.06 25.48
C SER A 312 -13.67 -58.52 24.95
N GLU A 313 -12.88 -57.82 25.78
CA GLU A 313 -11.50 -57.31 25.55
C GLU A 313 -10.39 -58.39 25.74
N PRO A 314 -9.06 -58.07 25.79
CA PRO A 314 -8.06 -57.58 24.80
C PRO A 314 -6.81 -58.55 24.79
N PRO A 315 -5.50 -58.22 24.59
CA PRO A 315 -4.78 -57.04 24.04
C PRO A 315 -3.64 -57.36 23.02
N SER A 316 -2.99 -56.30 22.51
CA SER A 316 -1.51 -56.11 22.35
C SER A 316 -1.02 -55.52 21.01
N SER A 317 -0.78 -54.20 21.05
CA SER A 317 0.33 -53.41 20.46
C SER A 317 0.97 -53.81 19.11
N SER A 318 0.66 -53.04 18.07
CA SER A 318 1.65 -52.22 17.34
C SER A 318 1.00 -51.29 16.29
N SER A 319 1.52 -50.06 16.22
CA SER A 319 1.65 -49.21 15.04
C SER A 319 0.47 -48.34 14.51
N HIS A 320 0.84 -47.10 14.21
CA HIS A 320 0.29 -46.12 13.24
C HIS A 320 -1.00 -45.31 13.49
N SER A 321 -0.82 -43.98 13.31
CA SER A 321 -1.64 -43.03 12.53
C SER A 321 -2.88 -42.32 13.12
N SER A 322 -2.89 -41.01 12.86
CA SER A 322 -4.00 -40.07 12.60
C SER A 322 -4.92 -39.55 13.72
N ASP A 323 -4.80 -38.24 13.94
CA ASP A 323 -5.82 -37.19 13.79
C ASP A 323 -7.25 -37.42 14.32
N HIS A 324 -7.57 -36.65 15.36
CA HIS A 324 -8.93 -36.36 15.83
C HIS A 324 -9.37 -34.94 15.45
N PRO A 325 -10.43 -34.76 14.65
CA PRO A 325 -11.20 -33.51 14.64
C PRO A 325 -12.45 -33.66 15.51
N LEU A 326 -12.47 -32.96 16.65
CA LEU A 326 -13.64 -32.85 17.52
C LEU A 326 -14.67 -31.87 16.96
N LEU A 327 -15.83 -32.40 16.61
CA LEU A 327 -17.08 -31.69 16.43
C LEU A 327 -17.50 -30.99 17.75
N ARG A 328 -17.57 -29.66 17.78
CA ARG A 328 -18.29 -28.91 18.83
C ARG A 328 -19.50 -28.18 18.24
N ARG A 329 -20.54 -28.96 17.97
CA ARG A 329 -21.92 -28.51 17.73
C ARG A 329 -22.58 -28.25 19.10
N LYS A 330 -22.97 -27.00 19.38
CA LYS A 330 -23.94 -26.52 20.42
C LYS A 330 -23.96 -24.98 20.33
N SER A 331 -25.05 -24.22 20.34
CA SER A 331 -26.50 -24.46 20.43
C SER A 331 -27.20 -23.09 20.30
N MET A 332 -27.89 -22.81 19.18
CA MET A 332 -28.72 -21.60 19.00
C MET A 332 -30.19 -21.86 19.36
N GLN A 333 -30.46 -22.27 20.61
CA GLN A 333 -31.82 -22.58 21.08
C GLN A 333 -32.38 -21.57 22.09
N TRP A 334 -31.57 -20.60 22.56
CA TRP A 334 -32.01 -19.55 23.49
C TRP A 334 -32.71 -18.36 22.81
N ALA A 335 -32.46 -18.12 21.52
CA ALA A 335 -32.98 -16.95 20.80
C ALA A 335 -34.48 -17.04 20.41
N ARG A 336 -35.10 -18.24 20.40
CA ARG A 336 -36.47 -18.42 19.90
C ARG A 336 -37.57 -18.25 20.95
N ARG A 337 -37.26 -18.19 22.25
CA ARG A 337 -38.27 -18.11 23.33
C ARG A 337 -38.66 -16.71 23.77
N LEU A 338 -38.03 -15.65 23.25
CA LEU A 338 -38.35 -14.26 23.61
C LEU A 338 -39.31 -13.56 22.63
N SER A 339 -39.75 -14.21 21.55
CA SER A 339 -40.56 -13.57 20.50
C SER A 339 -42.08 -13.76 20.63
N ARG A 340 -42.60 -14.36 21.71
CA ARG A 340 -44.05 -14.50 21.92
C ARG A 340 -44.45 -14.31 23.38
N LYS A 341 -44.51 -13.05 23.82
CA LYS A 341 -45.42 -12.63 24.91
C LYS A 341 -45.76 -11.15 24.78
N GLY A 342 -46.63 -10.83 23.81
CA GLY A 342 -47.28 -9.53 23.68
C GLY A 342 -48.79 -9.74 23.65
N GLY A 343 -49.41 -9.89 24.82
CA GLY A 343 -50.86 -9.89 25.00
C GLY A 343 -51.30 -8.58 25.63
N ARG A 344 -52.29 -7.92 25.01
CA ARG A 344 -52.82 -6.57 25.31
C ARG A 344 -53.58 -6.50 26.65
N GLY A 345 -53.55 -5.33 27.30
CA GLY A 345 -54.50 -4.89 28.34
C GLY A 345 -54.16 -3.51 28.92
N PRO A 346 -55.10 -2.53 29.02
CA PRO A 346 -54.81 -1.10 29.14
C PRO A 346 -55.03 -0.53 30.56
N SER A 347 -54.24 0.46 30.98
CA SER A 347 -54.60 1.46 32.01
C SER A 347 -53.48 2.50 32.11
N GLY A 348 -53.85 3.76 32.33
CA GLY A 348 -52.99 4.90 32.06
C GLY A 348 -51.95 5.19 33.14
N SER A 349 -50.89 5.89 32.75
CA SER A 349 -50.59 7.22 33.29
C SER A 349 -49.37 7.80 32.59
N LYS A 350 -49.38 9.12 32.47
CA LYS A 350 -48.38 9.98 31.87
C LYS A 350 -47.02 9.81 32.57
N GLY A 351 -45.92 9.82 31.83
CA GLY A 351 -44.60 9.99 32.43
C GLY A 351 -43.46 9.66 31.48
N ALA A 352 -42.77 10.69 31.03
CA ALA A 352 -41.64 10.64 30.11
C ALA A 352 -40.45 9.85 30.67
N THR A 353 -40.32 8.57 30.34
CA THR A 353 -39.04 7.86 30.22
C THR A 353 -39.24 6.67 29.29
N GLY A 354 -38.87 6.82 28.00
CA GLY A 354 -38.70 5.67 27.12
C GLY A 354 -37.78 4.66 27.81
N SER A 355 -38.33 3.49 28.09
CA SER A 355 -37.76 2.50 29.01
C SER A 355 -36.31 2.20 28.64
N ALA A 356 -35.41 2.06 29.61
CA ALA A 356 -34.02 1.66 29.36
C ALA A 356 -33.94 0.39 28.46
N ALA A 357 -34.95 -0.49 28.56
CA ALA A 357 -35.12 -1.64 27.69
C ALA A 357 -35.37 -1.28 26.21
N GLU A 358 -36.09 -0.19 25.92
CA GLU A 358 -36.30 0.33 24.57
C GLU A 358 -35.03 0.96 24.00
N ARG A 359 -34.25 1.66 24.83
CA ARG A 359 -32.89 2.14 24.46
C ARG A 359 -31.93 0.97 24.20
N ILE A 360 -31.96 -0.07 25.02
CA ILE A 360 -31.14 -1.29 24.84
C ILE A 360 -31.57 -2.06 23.59
N SER A 361 -32.88 -2.13 23.31
CA SER A 361 -33.42 -2.74 22.09
C SER A 361 -33.02 -1.97 20.84
N GLN A 362 -33.18 -0.63 20.86
CA GLN A 362 -32.73 0.25 19.78
C GLN A 362 -31.21 0.17 19.59
N GLN A 363 -30.42 0.15 20.66
CA GLN A 363 -28.97 -0.01 20.59
C GLN A 363 -28.58 -1.37 19.99
N ARG A 364 -29.24 -2.46 20.39
CA ARG A 364 -29.05 -3.79 19.77
C ARG A 364 -29.43 -3.83 18.29
N LEU A 365 -30.55 -3.20 17.91
CA LEU A 365 -30.99 -3.09 16.52
C LEU A 365 -30.01 -2.25 15.68
N THR A 366 -29.46 -1.17 16.23
CA THR A 366 -28.43 -0.37 15.56
C THR A 366 -27.11 -1.11 15.40
N LEU A 367 -26.71 -1.93 16.38
CA LEU A 367 -25.53 -2.79 16.26
C LEU A 367 -25.76 -3.90 15.22
N PHE A 368 -26.94 -4.53 15.20
CA PHE A 368 -27.26 -5.58 14.25
C PHE A 368 -27.38 -5.09 12.79
N ARG A 369 -27.75 -3.82 12.59
CA ARG A 369 -27.88 -3.19 11.26
C ARG A 369 -26.60 -2.49 10.79
N ARG A 370 -25.52 -2.46 11.57
CA ARG A 370 -24.27 -1.83 11.14
C ARG A 370 -23.62 -2.66 10.05
N SER A 371 -23.17 -1.98 8.99
CA SER A 371 -22.25 -2.60 8.05
C SER A 371 -20.86 -2.73 8.68
N GLU A 372 -20.07 -3.71 8.23
CA GLU A 372 -18.66 -3.89 8.66
C GLU A 372 -17.88 -2.55 8.62
N ARG A 373 -18.11 -1.75 7.57
CA ARG A 373 -17.49 -0.42 7.44
C ARG A 373 -17.92 0.57 8.53
N GLN A 374 -19.19 0.54 8.95
CA GLN A 374 -19.65 1.38 10.05
C GLN A 374 -19.05 0.94 11.39
N GLU A 375 -18.84 -0.35 11.59
CA GLU A 375 -18.16 -0.88 12.78
C GLU A 375 -16.70 -0.44 12.82
N LEU A 376 -15.95 -0.63 11.72
CA LEU A 376 -14.56 -0.19 11.60
C LEU A 376 -14.40 1.32 11.82
N ASN A 377 -15.26 2.13 11.21
CA ASN A 377 -15.26 3.58 11.44
C ASN A 377 -15.56 3.94 12.90
N SER A 378 -16.45 3.19 13.57
CA SER A 378 -16.73 3.41 14.98
C SER A 378 -15.58 2.99 15.89
N LEU A 379 -14.84 1.93 15.52
CA LEU A 379 -13.65 1.47 16.23
C LEU A 379 -12.56 2.54 16.20
N VAL A 380 -12.23 3.05 15.01
CA VAL A 380 -11.22 4.11 14.84
C VAL A 380 -11.62 5.36 15.63
N ARG A 381 -12.87 5.81 15.52
CA ARG A 381 -13.35 6.99 16.27
C ARG A 381 -13.30 6.81 17.78
N THR A 382 -13.61 5.62 18.28
CA THR A 382 -13.57 5.34 19.73
C THR A 382 -12.14 5.33 20.24
N ARG A 383 -11.22 4.71 19.48
CA ARG A 383 -9.79 4.70 19.82
C ARG A 383 -9.16 6.09 19.76
N MET A 384 -9.49 6.89 18.74
CA MET A 384 -9.05 8.29 18.68
C MET A 384 -9.50 9.08 19.92
N LYS A 385 -10.75 8.91 20.37
CA LYS A 385 -11.24 9.56 21.60
C LYS A 385 -10.48 9.10 22.84
N HIS A 386 -10.14 7.81 22.95
CA HIS A 386 -9.35 7.30 24.07
C HIS A 386 -7.94 7.88 24.11
N LEU A 387 -7.36 8.16 22.93
CA LEU A 387 -6.06 8.79 22.81
C LEU A 387 -6.12 10.33 22.93
N GLY A 388 -7.28 10.93 23.17
CA GLY A 388 -7.44 12.39 23.20
C GLY A 388 -7.36 13.06 21.83
N LEU A 389 -7.34 12.30 20.73
CA LEU A 389 -7.27 12.80 19.37
C LEU A 389 -8.65 13.22 18.87
N SER A 390 -8.73 14.42 18.26
CA SER A 390 -9.97 14.85 17.61
C SER A 390 -10.37 13.91 16.47
N ALA A 391 -11.65 13.55 16.32
CA ALA A 391 -12.12 12.79 15.16
C ALA A 391 -12.38 13.67 13.91
N THR A 392 -12.15 14.99 14.00
CA THR A 392 -12.38 15.93 12.90
C THR A 392 -11.49 15.61 11.71
N GLY A 393 -12.09 15.48 10.52
CA GLY A 393 -11.41 15.12 9.27
C GLY A 393 -11.41 13.63 8.91
N PHE A 394 -11.72 12.73 9.84
CA PHE A 394 -11.88 11.30 9.51
C PHE A 394 -13.24 11.07 8.83
N ASN A 395 -13.25 11.19 7.51
CA ASN A 395 -14.40 10.85 6.69
C ASN A 395 -14.24 9.44 6.12
N GLY A 396 -14.70 8.43 6.85
CA GLY A 396 -14.71 7.02 6.42
C GLY A 396 -15.65 6.72 5.24
N MET A 397 -16.08 7.73 4.48
CA MET A 397 -16.95 7.63 3.30
C MET A 397 -16.21 7.86 1.96
N THR A 398 -14.88 7.86 1.96
CA THR A 398 -14.13 7.83 0.70
C THR A 398 -14.17 6.43 0.09
N ASP A 399 -15.07 6.23 -0.87
CA ASP A 399 -15.03 5.11 -1.80
C ASP A 399 -13.97 5.40 -2.88
N GLN A 400 -12.69 5.22 -2.51
CA GLN A 400 -11.63 5.07 -3.52
C GLN A 400 -11.59 3.66 -4.11
N GLY A 401 -12.48 2.77 -3.65
CA GLY A 401 -12.47 1.34 -3.92
C GLY A 401 -12.73 0.92 -5.37
N ASN A 402 -12.91 1.84 -6.33
CA ASN A 402 -13.21 1.49 -7.72
C ASN A 402 -12.36 2.23 -8.76
N ARG A 403 -11.12 2.58 -8.42
CA ARG A 403 -10.19 3.21 -9.36
C ARG A 403 -9.12 2.21 -9.79
N LEU A 404 -8.98 2.02 -11.10
CA LEU A 404 -7.88 1.27 -11.71
C LEU A 404 -6.73 2.23 -11.96
N SER A 405 -5.53 1.83 -11.57
CA SER A 405 -4.33 2.62 -11.84
C SER A 405 -3.29 1.78 -12.55
N TYR A 406 -2.66 2.34 -13.58
CA TYR A 406 -1.62 1.68 -14.34
C TYR A 406 -0.66 2.71 -14.95
N ILE A 407 0.55 2.26 -15.30
CA ILE A 407 1.57 3.08 -15.93
C ILE A 407 1.76 2.69 -17.40
N LEU A 408 1.83 3.68 -18.27
CA LEU A 408 2.20 3.56 -19.68
C LEU A 408 3.59 4.15 -19.86
N ILE A 409 4.58 3.29 -20.10
CA ILE A 409 5.96 3.70 -20.35
C ILE A 409 6.12 3.99 -21.85
N ASN A 410 6.60 5.19 -22.18
CA ASN A 410 6.82 5.68 -23.55
C ASN A 410 5.63 5.43 -24.51
N PRO A 411 4.44 6.00 -24.21
CA PRO A 411 3.26 5.82 -25.04
C PRO A 411 3.41 6.48 -26.43
N SER A 412 2.59 6.05 -27.39
CA SER A 412 2.52 6.66 -28.73
C SER A 412 2.23 8.17 -28.64
N PRO A 413 2.78 9.02 -29.53
CA PRO A 413 2.50 10.46 -29.55
C PRO A 413 1.00 10.79 -29.69
N ASP A 414 0.21 9.88 -30.26
CA ASP A 414 -1.24 10.05 -30.44
C ASP A 414 -2.07 9.75 -29.19
N THR A 415 -1.43 9.23 -28.13
CA THR A 415 -2.11 8.88 -26.89
C THR A 415 -2.73 10.11 -26.26
N ARG A 416 -4.04 10.04 -26.00
CA ARG A 416 -4.79 11.14 -25.40
C ARG A 416 -4.54 11.20 -23.89
N LEU A 417 -4.38 12.41 -23.39
CA LEU A 417 -4.20 12.71 -21.98
C LEU A 417 -5.56 12.88 -21.31
N GLU A 418 -5.69 12.32 -20.11
CA GLU A 418 -6.90 12.42 -19.29
C GLU A 418 -6.67 13.33 -18.07
N LEU A 419 -7.77 13.82 -17.50
CA LEU A 419 -7.72 14.66 -16.31
C LEU A 419 -7.16 13.86 -15.13
N HIS A 420 -6.21 14.43 -14.40
CA HIS A 420 -5.49 13.81 -13.29
C HIS A 420 -4.48 12.71 -13.67
N ASP A 421 -4.18 12.52 -14.95
CA ASP A 421 -3.01 11.74 -15.36
C ASP A 421 -1.74 12.37 -14.76
N VAL A 422 -0.83 11.54 -14.27
CA VAL A 422 0.46 11.96 -13.71
C VAL A 422 1.56 11.59 -14.70
N VAL A 423 2.28 12.58 -15.23
CA VAL A 423 3.35 12.38 -16.20
C VAL A 423 4.69 12.37 -15.48
N TYR A 424 5.48 11.32 -15.67
CA TYR A 424 6.84 11.23 -15.16
C TYR A 424 7.80 11.92 -16.12
N LEU A 425 8.58 12.86 -15.59
CA LEU A 425 9.49 13.73 -16.34
C LEU A 425 10.92 13.56 -15.83
N ILE A 426 11.89 13.58 -16.73
CA ILE A 426 13.29 13.83 -16.42
C ILE A 426 13.52 15.33 -16.60
N ARG A 427 13.79 16.01 -15.50
CA ARG A 427 14.10 17.45 -15.51
C ARG A 427 15.62 17.65 -15.52
N PRO A 428 16.15 18.58 -16.31
CA PRO A 428 17.57 18.92 -16.28
C PRO A 428 17.98 19.51 -14.91
N ASP A 429 19.27 19.45 -14.61
CA ASP A 429 19.85 20.01 -13.39
C ASP A 429 19.54 21.51 -13.27
N PRO A 430 18.88 21.99 -12.19
CA PRO A 430 18.58 23.41 -12.00
C PRO A 430 19.84 24.27 -11.93
N LEU A 431 20.97 23.69 -11.51
CA LEU A 431 22.26 24.38 -11.35
C LEU A 431 23.05 24.47 -12.65
N SER A 432 22.80 23.57 -13.61
CA SER A 432 23.44 23.60 -14.93
C SER A 432 23.00 24.78 -15.81
N LEU A 433 21.84 25.38 -15.48
CA LEU A 433 21.29 26.54 -16.17
C LEU A 433 21.88 27.88 -15.72
N LEU A 434 22.80 27.91 -14.74
CA LEU A 434 23.58 29.11 -14.48
C LEU A 434 24.53 29.31 -15.67
N PRO A 435 24.30 30.30 -16.55
CA PRO A 435 25.27 30.61 -17.58
C PRO A 435 26.52 31.05 -16.83
N ASN A 436 27.64 30.46 -17.21
CA ASN A 436 28.96 30.86 -16.76
C ASN A 436 29.19 32.33 -17.17
N GLN A 437 28.71 33.30 -16.38
CA GLN A 437 29.05 34.71 -16.52
C GLN A 437 30.48 34.89 -16.02
N GLY A 438 31.44 34.50 -16.86
CA GLY A 438 32.84 34.52 -16.51
C GLY A 438 33.71 33.90 -17.59
N GLY A 439 33.65 34.41 -18.82
CA GLY A 439 34.58 33.94 -19.85
C GLY A 439 34.21 34.24 -21.30
N THR A 440 33.89 35.49 -21.65
CA THR A 440 34.08 35.93 -23.03
C THR A 440 35.57 35.87 -23.37
N ARG A 441 36.04 34.75 -23.92
CA ARG A 441 37.28 34.72 -24.70
C ARG A 441 36.99 34.28 -26.12
N LYS A 442 37.05 35.30 -26.97
CA LYS A 442 37.03 35.32 -28.42
C LYS A 442 37.69 34.08 -29.03
N VAL A 443 36.97 33.49 -29.99
CA VAL A 443 37.53 32.65 -31.04
C VAL A 443 38.54 33.48 -31.83
N SER A 444 39.81 33.13 -31.76
CA SER A 444 40.82 33.59 -32.71
C SER A 444 41.46 32.38 -33.39
N ASN A 445 41.24 32.30 -34.70
CA ASN A 445 41.92 31.44 -35.65
C ASN A 445 43.45 31.40 -35.44
N SER A 446 44.03 30.20 -35.39
CA SER A 446 45.35 29.93 -35.98
C SER A 446 45.42 28.47 -36.42
N ARG A 447 45.81 28.29 -37.68
CA ARG A 447 45.90 27.03 -38.43
C ARG A 447 47.10 26.17 -38.00
N SER A 448 46.89 24.86 -38.14
CA SER A 448 47.80 23.73 -38.39
C SER A 448 49.31 23.95 -38.57
N GLU A 449 50.09 23.13 -37.86
CA GLU A 449 51.28 22.31 -38.24
C GLU A 449 51.77 21.68 -36.91
N GLY A 450 52.00 20.38 -36.70
CA GLY A 450 52.85 19.43 -37.41
C GLY A 450 53.89 18.89 -36.41
N HIS A 451 54.06 17.56 -36.35
CA HIS A 451 55.20 16.81 -35.77
C HIS A 451 55.20 16.28 -34.31
N SER A 452 54.92 14.96 -34.24
CA SER A 452 55.75 13.84 -33.75
C SER A 452 56.38 13.86 -32.35
N SER A 453 56.04 12.79 -31.61
CA SER A 453 56.74 12.19 -30.47
C SER A 453 58.24 11.96 -30.69
N PRO A 454 59.00 11.83 -29.59
CA PRO A 454 59.68 10.55 -29.38
C PRO A 454 59.62 10.04 -27.92
N ALA A 455 59.83 8.73 -27.80
CA ALA A 455 60.07 7.97 -26.57
C ALA A 455 61.57 7.97 -26.18
N ALA A 456 61.86 7.29 -25.06
CA ALA A 456 63.15 7.10 -24.35
C ALA A 456 63.40 8.17 -23.27
N GLU A 457 63.94 7.89 -22.07
CA GLU A 457 64.64 6.73 -21.53
C GLU A 457 64.69 6.85 -19.99
N GLU A 458 65.13 5.78 -19.34
CA GLU A 458 65.33 5.55 -17.90
C GLU A 458 66.06 6.66 -17.11
N ALA A 459 65.75 6.80 -15.82
CA ALA A 459 66.77 6.87 -14.74
C ALA A 459 66.16 6.75 -13.33
N LYS A 460 66.91 6.02 -12.50
CA LYS A 460 66.77 5.69 -11.06
C LYS A 460 66.91 6.86 -10.09
N GLU A 461 66.54 6.57 -8.83
CA GLU A 461 66.93 7.20 -7.54
C GLU A 461 66.38 8.62 -7.29
N GLN A 462 65.67 8.93 -6.20
CA GLN A 462 65.73 8.50 -4.79
C GLN A 462 64.33 8.35 -4.19
#